data_AF-A0A6A5TVD3-F1
#
_entry.id   AF-A0A6A5TVD3-F1
#
_cell.length_a   1.000
_cell.length_b   1.000
_cell.length_c   1.000
_cell.angle_alpha   90.00
_cell.angle_beta   90.00
_cell.angle_gamma   90.00
#
_symmetry.space_group_name_H-M   'P 1'
#
loop_
_entity.id
_entity.type
_entity.pdbx_description
1 polymer ?
#
loop_
_entity_poly.entity_id
_entity_poly.type
_entity_poly.pdbx_seq_one_letter_code
_entity_poly.pdbx_strand_id
1 'polypeptide(L)'
;CGSTPNDARARGCHFESYTATWQLPECYDKDLDEEFRALRPWRFFGEKNGTVDVSLSEVENESIQAWTTWEFHLWQCSFLWKK
;
A
#
# COMPACT_ATOMS: atom_id res chain seq x y z
N CYS A 1 -5.02 10.82 7.27
CA CYS A 1 -6.21 10.73 6.42
C CYS A 1 -7.42 10.08 7.15
N GLY A 2 -7.72 10.46 8.39
CA GLY A 2 -8.73 9.75 9.19
C GLY A 2 -8.25 8.38 9.69
N SER A 3 -9.17 7.52 10.14
CA SER A 3 -8.85 6.22 10.76
C SER A 3 -9.29 5.02 9.94
N THR A 4 -10.12 5.23 8.91
CA THR A 4 -10.59 4.18 8.00
C THR A 4 -10.33 4.56 6.54
N PRO A 5 -10.25 3.58 5.61
CA PRO A 5 -10.23 3.83 4.17
C PRO A 5 -11.37 4.74 3.69
N ASN A 6 -12.56 4.62 4.30
CA ASN A 6 -13.70 5.48 3.99
C ASN A 6 -13.47 6.94 4.42
N ASP A 7 -12.91 7.17 5.60
CA ASP A 7 -12.53 8.53 6.03
C ASP A 7 -11.48 9.14 5.11
N ALA A 8 -10.50 8.33 4.69
CA ALA A 8 -9.42 8.76 3.83
C ALA A 8 -9.94 9.24 2.47
N ARG A 9 -10.80 8.42 1.83
CA ARG A 9 -11.49 8.79 0.59
C ARG A 9 -12.39 10.01 0.75
N ALA A 10 -13.16 10.08 1.84
CA ALA A 10 -14.02 11.23 2.12
C ALA A 10 -13.23 12.55 2.29
N ARG A 11 -11.95 12.45 2.69
CA ARG A 11 -11.02 13.58 2.81
C ARG A 11 -10.18 13.83 1.57
N GLY A 12 -10.41 13.09 0.48
CA GLY A 12 -9.67 13.20 -0.77
C GLY A 12 -8.26 12.61 -0.74
N CYS A 13 -7.91 11.81 0.27
CA CYS A 13 -6.61 11.15 0.32
C CYS A 13 -6.50 10.01 -0.71
N HIS A 14 -5.26 9.68 -1.08
CA HIS A 14 -4.92 8.60 -2.00
C HIS A 14 -4.10 7.52 -1.29
N PHE A 15 -4.32 6.26 -1.66
CA PHE A 15 -3.56 5.15 -1.11
C PHE A 15 -2.27 4.94 -1.90
N GLU A 16 -1.14 4.99 -1.19
CA GLU A 16 0.20 4.78 -1.73
C GLU A 16 0.65 3.35 -1.43
N SER A 17 0.86 2.57 -2.48
CA SER A 17 1.03 1.12 -2.45
C SER A 17 2.37 0.70 -1.88
N TYR A 18 3.45 1.44 -2.17
CA TYR A 18 4.79 1.08 -1.71
C TYR A 18 5.02 1.37 -0.23
N THR A 19 4.28 2.32 0.35
CA THR A 19 4.25 2.51 1.80
C THR A 19 3.08 1.81 2.49
N ALA A 20 2.10 1.35 1.72
CA ALA A 20 0.82 0.83 2.20
C ALA A 20 0.12 1.81 3.16
N THR A 21 0.11 3.10 2.80
CA THR A 21 -0.48 4.17 3.64
C THR A 21 -1.32 5.16 2.85
N TRP A 22 -2.20 5.86 3.54
CA TRP A 22 -3.03 6.93 2.95
C TRP A 22 -2.33 8.29 3.04
N GLN A 23 -2.15 8.93 1.90
CA GLN A 23 -1.45 10.21 1.74
C GLN A 23 -2.41 11.35 1.39
N LEU A 24 -2.05 12.56 1.82
CA LEU A 24 -2.72 13.78 1.37
C LEU A 24 -2.49 13.98 -0.14
N PRO A 25 -3.41 14.65 -0.87
CA PRO A 25 -3.25 14.92 -2.30
C PRO A 25 -1.89 15.51 -2.69
N GLU A 26 -1.39 16.45 -1.90
CA GLU A 26 -0.10 17.13 -2.12
C GLU A 26 1.13 16.25 -1.86
N CYS A 27 0.95 15.11 -1.18
CA CYS A 27 2.02 14.17 -0.84
C CYS A 27 1.99 12.88 -1.67
N TYR A 28 0.93 12.65 -2.46
CA TYR A 28 0.77 11.46 -3.27
C TYR A 28 1.44 11.64 -4.64
N ASP A 29 2.47 10.83 -4.90
CA ASP A 29 3.11 10.76 -6.21
C ASP A 29 2.45 9.63 -7.02
N LYS A 30 1.56 10.02 -7.94
CA LYS A 30 0.79 9.09 -8.74
C LYS A 30 1.68 8.26 -9.67
N ASP A 31 2.65 8.89 -10.31
CA ASP A 31 3.47 8.23 -11.33
C ASP A 31 4.41 7.21 -10.66
N LEU A 32 4.95 7.57 -9.48
CA LEU A 32 5.77 6.65 -8.69
C LEU A 32 4.97 5.47 -8.14
N ASP A 33 3.72 5.69 -7.70
CA ASP A 33 2.85 4.60 -7.24
C ASP A 33 2.47 3.65 -8.38
N GLU A 34 2.14 4.19 -9.55
CA GLU A 34 1.84 3.39 -10.75
C GLU A 34 3.05 2.54 -11.18
N GLU A 35 4.27 3.11 -11.15
CA GLU A 35 5.51 2.37 -11.41
C GLU A 35 5.68 1.21 -10.42
N PHE A 36 5.46 1.46 -9.13
CA PHE A 36 5.57 0.42 -8.12
C PHE A 36 4.53 -0.69 -8.33
N ARG A 37 3.27 -0.35 -8.60
CA ARG A 37 2.20 -1.32 -8.87
C ARG A 37 2.49 -2.17 -10.11
N ALA A 38 3.13 -1.61 -11.14
CA ALA A 38 3.45 -2.32 -12.38
C ALA A 38 4.69 -3.23 -12.29
N LEU A 39 5.58 -2.98 -11.32
CA LEU A 39 6.85 -3.70 -11.19
C LEU A 39 6.67 -5.20 -11.00
N ARG A 40 5.76 -5.61 -10.10
CA ARG A 40 5.54 -7.01 -9.71
C ARG A 40 4.11 -7.22 -9.18
N PRO A 41 3.58 -8.45 -9.26
CA PRO A 41 2.35 -8.81 -8.55
C PRO A 41 2.65 -8.94 -7.04
N TRP A 42 2.60 -7.82 -6.31
CA TRP A 42 2.88 -7.80 -4.88
C TRP A 42 1.95 -8.73 -4.11
N ARG A 43 2.54 -9.47 -3.15
CA ARG A 43 1.82 -10.44 -2.34
C ARG A 43 1.66 -9.93 -0.92
N PHE A 44 0.43 -10.02 -0.44
CA PHE A 44 0.07 -9.72 0.94
C PHE A 44 -0.65 -10.91 1.56
N PHE A 45 -0.63 -10.99 2.88
CA PHE A 45 -1.22 -12.09 3.63
C PHE A 45 -1.98 -11.57 4.84
N GLY A 46 -3.13 -12.17 5.15
CA GLY A 46 -3.93 -11.82 6.33
C GLY A 46 -3.29 -12.31 7.64
N GLU A 47 -2.40 -13.30 7.55
CA GLU A 47 -1.75 -13.95 8.68
C GLU A 47 -0.23 -14.03 8.50
N LYS A 48 0.49 -14.03 9.63
CA LYS A 48 1.96 -14.07 9.66
C LYS A 48 2.57 -15.32 9.03
N ASN A 49 1.84 -16.43 9.09
CA ASN A 49 2.25 -17.72 8.50
C ASN A 49 2.24 -17.69 6.96
N GLY A 50 1.67 -16.65 6.33
CA GLY A 50 1.61 -16.50 4.87
C GLY A 50 0.65 -17.45 4.17
N THR A 51 -0.36 -17.99 4.87
CA THR A 51 -1.27 -19.00 4.30
C THR A 51 -2.53 -18.42 3.67
N VAL A 52 -2.96 -17.24 4.11
CA VAL A 52 -4.15 -16.54 3.60
C VAL A 52 -3.68 -15.39 2.73
N ASP A 53 -3.66 -15.57 1.41
CA ASP A 53 -3.34 -14.50 0.45
C ASP A 53 -4.41 -13.39 0.51
N VAL A 54 -3.96 -12.14 0.41
CA VAL A 54 -4.79 -10.94 0.38
C VAL A 54 -4.33 -10.08 -0.79
N SER A 55 -5.27 -9.52 -1.54
CA SER A 55 -4.98 -8.63 -2.66
C SER A 55 -4.57 -7.24 -2.19
N LEU A 56 -3.79 -6.52 -3.00
CA LEU A 56 -3.50 -5.10 -2.75
C LEU A 56 -4.79 -4.27 -2.62
N SER A 57 -5.84 -4.60 -3.38
CA SER A 57 -7.13 -3.95 -3.26
C SER A 57 -7.80 -4.19 -1.90
N GLU A 58 -7.66 -5.37 -1.29
CA GLU A 58 -8.16 -5.61 0.06
C GLU A 58 -7.34 -4.84 1.10
N VAL A 59 -6.00 -4.78 0.94
CA VAL A 59 -5.14 -3.94 1.80
C VAL A 59 -5.51 -2.46 1.72
N GLU A 60 -5.87 -1.97 0.53
CA GLU A 60 -6.30 -0.59 0.32
C GLU A 60 -7.70 -0.33 0.90
N ASN A 61 -8.64 -1.25 0.69
CA ASN A 61 -10.05 -1.02 0.99
C ASN A 61 -10.46 -1.38 2.41
N GLU A 62 -9.73 -2.26 3.07
CA GLU A 62 -10.07 -2.79 4.38
C GLU A 62 -9.12 -2.29 5.46
N SER A 63 -9.65 -2.04 6.66
CA SER A 63 -8.84 -1.71 7.84
C SER A 63 -8.21 -2.97 8.44
N ILE A 64 -7.43 -3.69 7.65
CA ILE A 64 -6.78 -4.94 8.03
C ILE A 64 -5.29 -4.74 8.29
N GLN A 65 -4.74 -5.58 9.16
CA GLN A 65 -3.30 -5.77 9.24
C GLN A 65 -2.89 -6.79 8.18
N ALA A 66 -2.03 -6.36 7.24
CA ALA A 66 -1.48 -7.23 6.22
C ALA A 66 0.00 -7.55 6.52
N TRP A 67 0.38 -8.80 6.26
CA TRP A 67 1.77 -9.26 6.21
C TRP A 67 2.23 -9.27 4.75
N THR A 68 3.53 -9.14 4.51
CA THR A 68 4.08 -9.17 3.16
C THR A 68 5.45 -9.85 3.15
N THR A 69 6.04 -9.94 1.97
CA THR A 69 7.31 -10.61 1.74
C THR A 69 8.50 -9.70 2.08
N TRP A 70 9.66 -10.30 2.32
CA TRP A 70 10.91 -9.54 2.46
C TRP A 70 11.27 -8.79 1.16
N GLU A 71 10.93 -9.35 0.00
CA GLU A 71 11.11 -8.67 -1.28
C GLU A 71 10.35 -7.36 -1.34
N PHE A 72 9.07 -7.34 -0.94
CA PHE A 72 8.28 -6.11 -0.85
C PHE A 72 8.98 -5.06 0.03
N HIS A 73 9.47 -5.46 1.21
CA HIS A 73 10.16 -4.55 2.12
C HIS A 73 11.40 -3.88 1.49
N LEU A 74 12.20 -4.64 0.73
CA LEU A 74 13.37 -4.09 0.04
C LEU A 74 12.95 -3.06 -1.03
N TRP A 75 11.92 -3.38 -1.82
CA TRP A 75 11.42 -2.46 -2.84
C TRP A 75 10.77 -1.21 -2.25
N GLN A 76 9.97 -1.36 -1.20
CA GLN A 76 9.42 -0.23 -0.42
C GLN A 76 10.56 0.72 0.02
N CYS A 77 11.64 0.17 0.60
CA CYS A 77 12.79 0.97 1.01
C CYS A 77 13.38 1.73 -0.18
N SER A 78 13.64 1.08 -1.31
CA SER A 78 14.16 1.75 -2.51
C SER A 78 13.24 2.84 -3.05
N PHE A 79 11.92 2.64 -3.01
CA PHE A 79 10.94 3.63 -3.48
C PHE A 79 10.82 4.83 -2.55
N LEU A 80 10.96 4.62 -1.24
CA LEU A 80 11.06 5.71 -0.27
C LEU A 80 12.28 6.61 -0.50
N TRP A 81 13.40 6.06 -1.00
CA TRP A 81 14.57 6.86 -1.40
C TRP A 81 14.38 7.58 -2.73
N LYS A 82 13.50 7.07 -3.60
CA LYS A 82 13.22 7.65 -4.93
C LYS A 82 12.24 8.81 -4.86
N LYS A 83 11.35 8.80 -3.88
CA LYS A 83 10.42 9.88 -3.54
C LYS A 83 11.17 11.12 -3.03
#